data_AF-A0A9D0YAB5-F1
#
_entry.id   AF-A0A9D0YAB5-F1
#
_cell.length_a   1.000
_cell.length_b   1.000
_cell.length_c   1.000
_cell.angle_alpha   90.00
_cell.angle_beta   90.00
_cell.angle_gamma   90.00
#
_symmetry.space_group_name_H-M   'P 1'
#
loop_
_entity.id
_entity.type
_entity.pdbx_description
1 polymer ?
#
loop_
_entity_poly.entity_id
_entity_poly.type
_entity_poly.pdbx_seq_one_letter_code
_entity_poly.pdbx_strand_id
1 'polypeptide(L)'
;MGVPTMYKVGTVCSRFDMSKITARRSLYGTGSCRMSTPKVSSLRRSEGYPERSTYKPNRPGGKMAKLTGAHLFIRCLKLEGIEKVFTIVGDTILPLVDAAEDEGIQFIDARHEGAALHMADGYARITGRPAAGIFTGGPGFSNAISALPAIYTSETPVIFIAGAAEMPEKGMSAFQEIDQIGMTTPVTKGSWLIHDKTRIPEFVATAFRTATTGRPGPVHLTLPIDIQEAEISEDELPQYMPQEYRPTGRPQGDPALIEQAASLLRGAKKPVIIAGNPARYSVDPAQLQELAESTGIP
;
A
#
# COMPACT_ATOMS: atom_id res chain seq x y z
N MET A 1 -30.25 46.36 11.04
CA MET A 1 -31.31 45.61 11.77
C MET A 1 -31.20 44.15 11.38
N GLY A 2 -31.11 43.26 12.38
CA GLY A 2 -31.56 41.86 12.27
C GLY A 2 -30.57 40.83 11.71
N VAL A 3 -29.74 40.27 12.59
CA VAL A 3 -29.08 38.96 12.44
C VAL A 3 -30.11 37.86 12.77
N PRO A 4 -30.15 36.69 12.09
CA PRO A 4 -30.82 35.51 12.61
C PRO A 4 -29.82 34.53 13.24
N THR A 5 -29.80 34.57 14.56
CA THR A 5 -29.92 33.46 15.52
C THR A 5 -29.16 32.13 15.33
N MET A 6 -28.31 31.85 16.33
CA MET A 6 -27.69 30.57 16.69
C MET A 6 -28.68 29.40 16.82
N TYR A 7 -28.28 28.23 16.33
CA TYR A 7 -28.82 26.94 16.76
C TYR A 7 -28.06 26.45 18.00
N LYS A 8 -28.80 26.21 19.09
CA LYS A 8 -28.34 25.57 20.34
C LYS A 8 -28.07 24.08 20.09
N VAL A 9 -26.86 23.63 20.39
CA VAL A 9 -26.54 22.20 20.54
C VAL A 9 -26.87 21.80 21.98
N GLY A 10 -27.85 20.91 22.15
CA GLY A 10 -28.22 20.34 23.44
C GLY A 10 -27.28 19.21 23.83
N THR A 11 -26.70 19.31 25.02
CA THR A 11 -25.88 18.26 25.64
C THR A 11 -26.79 17.15 26.18
N VAL A 12 -26.77 15.96 25.55
CA VAL A 12 -27.35 14.75 26.15
C VAL A 12 -26.22 13.96 26.77
N CYS A 13 -26.04 14.13 28.09
CA CYS A 13 -25.13 13.36 28.91
C CYS A 13 -25.90 12.15 29.47
N SER A 14 -25.82 11.00 28.80
CA SER A 14 -26.31 9.73 29.34
C SER A 14 -25.20 9.05 30.14
N ARG A 15 -25.42 8.93 31.45
CA ARG A 15 -24.55 8.19 32.38
C ARG A 15 -24.60 6.70 32.02
N PHE A 16 -23.45 6.13 31.66
CA PHE A 16 -23.28 4.69 31.48
C PHE A 16 -22.91 4.07 32.84
N ASP A 17 -23.79 3.21 33.35
CA ASP A 17 -23.64 2.53 34.65
C ASP A 17 -22.79 1.26 34.48
N MET A 18 -21.59 1.26 35.06
CA MET A 18 -20.62 0.16 35.01
C MET A 18 -20.95 -1.02 35.94
N SER A 19 -22.08 -1.03 36.65
CA SER A 19 -22.42 -2.07 37.63
C SER A 19 -22.97 -3.39 37.05
N LYS A 20 -23.11 -3.52 35.72
CA LYS A 20 -23.75 -4.69 35.07
C LYS A 20 -22.82 -5.69 34.37
N ILE A 21 -21.50 -5.59 34.52
CA ILE A 21 -20.57 -6.61 34.00
C ILE A 21 -20.33 -7.67 35.08
N THR A 22 -21.22 -8.66 35.15
CA THR A 22 -21.04 -9.87 35.97
C THR A 22 -20.08 -10.83 35.28
N ALA A 23 -19.03 -11.20 36.01
CA ALA A 23 -18.01 -12.15 35.62
C ALA A 23 -18.57 -13.57 35.43
N ARG A 24 -18.27 -14.20 34.28
CA ARG A 24 -18.24 -15.67 34.17
C ARG A 24 -16.78 -16.12 34.06
N ARG A 25 -16.31 -16.74 35.14
CA ARG A 25 -15.04 -17.47 35.26
C ARG A 25 -15.26 -18.93 34.86
N SER A 26 -14.15 -19.58 34.48
CA SER A 26 -13.93 -21.03 34.32
C SER A 26 -14.06 -21.57 32.90
N LEU A 27 -12.90 -21.86 32.29
CA LEU A 27 -12.45 -23.24 32.03
C LEU A 27 -10.96 -23.17 31.62
N TYR A 28 -10.07 -23.27 32.61
CA TYR A 28 -8.66 -23.54 32.37
C TYR A 28 -8.47 -25.06 32.23
N GLY A 29 -8.19 -25.52 31.01
CA GLY A 29 -7.59 -26.82 30.75
C GLY A 29 -6.07 -26.67 30.70
N THR A 30 -5.37 -27.32 31.61
CA THR A 30 -3.91 -27.40 31.67
C THR A 30 -3.37 -28.33 30.58
N GLY A 31 -2.98 -27.76 29.44
CA GLY A 31 -2.20 -28.45 28.41
C GLY A 31 -0.82 -27.82 28.29
N SER A 32 0.21 -28.48 28.83
CA SER A 32 1.59 -28.05 28.68
C SER A 32 2.10 -28.38 27.27
N CYS A 33 2.15 -27.38 26.39
CA CYS A 33 2.85 -27.50 25.11
C CYS A 33 4.24 -26.85 25.24
N ARG A 34 5.29 -27.68 25.35
CA ARG A 34 6.67 -27.23 25.26
C ARG A 34 6.94 -26.81 23.82
N MET A 35 7.01 -25.51 23.54
CA MET A 35 7.52 -25.00 22.28
C MET A 35 9.05 -24.97 22.33
N SER A 36 9.70 -25.87 21.60
CA SER A 36 11.12 -25.83 21.30
C SER A 36 11.43 -24.62 20.41
N THR A 37 12.34 -23.75 20.85
CA THR A 37 12.87 -22.66 20.02
C THR A 37 13.85 -23.22 18.98
N PRO A 38 13.71 -22.89 17.68
CA PRO A 38 14.77 -23.16 16.72
C PRO A 38 15.89 -22.12 16.91
N LYS A 39 17.13 -22.61 16.98
CA LYS A 39 18.36 -21.80 16.95
C LYS A 39 18.45 -21.06 15.61
N VAL A 40 18.58 -19.74 15.65
CA VAL A 40 18.92 -18.92 14.48
C VAL A 40 20.40 -19.13 14.17
N SER A 41 20.71 -19.94 13.15
CA SER A 41 22.07 -20.07 12.62
C SER A 41 22.37 -18.91 11.68
N SER A 42 23.51 -18.26 11.89
CA SER A 42 24.06 -17.15 11.13
C SER A 42 24.19 -17.45 9.63
N LEU A 43 23.35 -16.82 8.82
CA LEU A 43 23.52 -16.80 7.37
C LEU A 43 24.56 -15.72 7.01
N ARG A 44 25.73 -16.20 6.60
CA ARG A 44 26.79 -15.40 5.99
C ARG A 44 26.27 -14.73 4.71
N ARG A 45 26.61 -13.46 4.52
CA ARG A 45 26.54 -12.77 3.22
C ARG A 45 27.40 -13.53 2.22
N SER A 46 26.82 -13.92 1.09
CA SER A 46 27.56 -14.24 -0.12
C SER A 46 27.11 -13.30 -1.23
N GLU A 47 28.12 -12.64 -1.80
CA GLU A 47 28.08 -11.74 -2.95
C GLU A 47 27.57 -12.45 -4.22
N GLY A 48 26.98 -11.66 -5.14
CA GLY A 48 26.65 -12.07 -6.50
C GLY A 48 25.20 -11.79 -6.89
N TYR A 49 24.95 -10.67 -7.55
CA TYR A 49 23.70 -10.46 -8.30
C TYR A 49 23.77 -11.29 -9.59
N PRO A 50 22.71 -12.03 -9.98
CA PRO A 50 22.74 -12.77 -11.24
C PRO A 50 22.66 -11.80 -12.43
N GLU A 51 23.42 -12.11 -13.47
CA GLU A 51 23.42 -11.41 -14.76
C GLU A 51 22.04 -11.43 -15.45
N ARG A 52 21.84 -10.43 -16.33
CA ARG A 52 20.70 -10.19 -17.24
C ARG A 52 19.89 -11.46 -17.56
N SER A 53 18.74 -11.61 -16.91
CA SER A 53 17.72 -12.59 -17.31
C SER A 53 16.91 -12.01 -18.47
N THR A 54 17.23 -12.42 -19.69
CA THR A 54 16.31 -12.27 -20.82
C THR A 54 15.11 -13.16 -20.57
N TYR A 55 13.95 -12.56 -20.31
CA TYR A 55 12.69 -13.28 -20.16
C TYR A 55 12.43 -14.11 -21.42
N LYS A 56 12.38 -15.44 -21.28
CA LYS A 56 11.88 -16.35 -22.32
C LYS A 56 10.64 -17.06 -21.77
N PRO A 57 9.45 -16.85 -22.34
CA PRO A 57 8.27 -17.57 -21.91
C PRO A 57 8.38 -19.04 -22.32
N ASN A 58 8.42 -19.95 -21.34
CA ASN A 58 8.36 -21.39 -21.57
C ASN A 58 6.91 -21.85 -21.54
N ARG A 59 6.26 -22.04 -22.70
CA ARG A 59 5.05 -22.88 -22.84
C ARG A 59 5.04 -23.61 -24.19
N PRO A 60 4.79 -24.93 -24.22
CA PRO A 60 4.53 -25.65 -25.46
C PRO A 60 3.06 -25.49 -25.86
N GLY A 61 2.80 -24.86 -27.02
CA GLY A 61 1.52 -24.93 -27.73
C GLY A 61 0.31 -24.26 -27.06
N GLY A 62 0.22 -22.93 -27.16
CA GLY A 62 -0.99 -22.15 -26.86
C GLY A 62 -0.88 -20.79 -27.53
N LYS A 63 -1.99 -20.22 -28.04
CA LYS A 63 -2.04 -18.88 -28.65
C LYS A 63 -1.15 -17.91 -27.86
N MET A 64 -0.29 -17.15 -28.54
CA MET A 64 0.45 -16.04 -27.93
C MET A 64 -0.56 -15.22 -27.11
N ALA A 65 -0.39 -15.21 -25.78
CA ALA A 65 -1.26 -14.42 -24.91
C ALA A 65 -1.14 -12.97 -25.37
N LYS A 66 -2.26 -12.38 -25.82
CA LYS A 66 -2.27 -11.00 -26.28
C LYS A 66 -1.83 -10.13 -25.11
N LEU A 67 -0.75 -9.39 -25.30
CA LEU A 67 -0.28 -8.45 -24.30
C LEU A 67 -1.20 -7.23 -24.31
N THR A 68 -1.80 -6.91 -23.16
CA THR A 68 -2.73 -5.79 -23.01
C THR A 68 -2.21 -4.78 -22.00
N GLY A 69 -2.87 -3.62 -21.89
CA GLY A 69 -2.62 -2.65 -20.83
C GLY A 69 -2.67 -3.26 -19.43
N ALA A 70 -3.61 -4.17 -19.18
CA ALA A 70 -3.68 -4.92 -17.92
C ALA A 70 -2.40 -5.73 -17.65
N HIS A 71 -1.89 -6.44 -18.65
CA HIS A 71 -0.63 -7.19 -18.51
C HIS A 71 0.56 -6.27 -18.21
N LEU A 72 0.67 -5.15 -18.91
CA LEU A 72 1.72 -4.17 -18.64
C LEU A 72 1.61 -3.62 -17.20
N PHE A 73 0.40 -3.25 -16.77
CA PHE A 73 0.16 -2.72 -15.43
C PHE A 73 0.53 -3.72 -14.33
N ILE A 74 0.06 -4.96 -14.44
CA ILE A 74 0.37 -6.04 -13.49
C ILE A 74 1.87 -6.37 -13.49
N ARG A 75 2.54 -6.40 -14.65
CA ARG A 75 4.00 -6.57 -14.72
C ARG A 75 4.74 -5.48 -13.98
N CYS A 76 4.32 -4.22 -14.13
CA CYS A 76 4.89 -3.11 -13.34
C CYS A 76 4.69 -3.33 -11.84
N LEU A 77 3.49 -3.72 -11.38
CA LEU A 77 3.26 -4.04 -9.96
C LEU A 77 4.17 -5.17 -9.46
N LYS A 78 4.32 -6.23 -10.25
CA LYS A 78 5.18 -7.37 -9.91
C LYS A 78 6.65 -6.96 -9.79
N LEU A 79 7.13 -6.11 -10.70
CA LEU A 79 8.49 -5.56 -10.64
C LEU A 79 8.70 -4.66 -9.42
N GLU A 80 7.66 -3.98 -8.94
CA GLU A 80 7.67 -3.26 -7.66
C GLU A 80 7.61 -4.17 -6.42
N GLY A 81 7.57 -5.49 -6.62
CA GLY A 81 7.57 -6.48 -5.54
C GLY A 81 6.18 -6.82 -5.00
N ILE A 82 5.12 -6.47 -5.72
CA ILE A 82 3.76 -6.90 -5.37
C ILE A 82 3.57 -8.37 -5.74
N GLU A 83 3.40 -9.20 -4.72
CA GLU A 83 3.13 -10.64 -4.84
C GLU A 83 1.65 -10.97 -4.60
N LYS A 84 0.94 -10.09 -3.90
CA LYS A 84 -0.45 -10.29 -3.46
C LYS A 84 -1.26 -9.02 -3.67
N VAL A 85 -2.49 -9.20 -4.13
CA VAL A 85 -3.48 -8.12 -4.25
C VAL A 85 -4.70 -8.48 -3.42
N PHE A 86 -5.20 -7.50 -2.66
CA PHE A 86 -6.42 -7.61 -1.88
C PHE A 86 -7.58 -7.01 -2.69
N THR A 87 -8.68 -7.74 -2.86
CA THR A 87 -9.71 -7.34 -3.82
C THR A 87 -11.10 -7.84 -3.45
N ILE A 88 -12.09 -7.30 -4.17
CA ILE A 88 -13.34 -7.98 -4.52
C ILE A 88 -13.49 -7.78 -6.03
N VAL A 89 -13.64 -8.89 -6.74
CA VAL A 89 -13.70 -8.90 -8.21
C VAL A 89 -15.00 -8.24 -8.68
N GLY A 90 -14.89 -7.42 -9.73
CA GLY A 90 -16.04 -6.83 -10.42
C GLY A 90 -15.67 -6.40 -11.85
N ASP A 91 -16.69 -6.01 -12.61
CA ASP A 91 -16.63 -5.92 -14.07
C ASP A 91 -15.48 -5.05 -14.60
N THR A 92 -15.26 -3.86 -14.02
CA THR A 92 -14.29 -2.90 -14.58
C THR A 92 -12.83 -3.24 -14.29
N ILE A 93 -12.55 -4.37 -13.62
CA ILE A 93 -11.18 -4.85 -13.37
C ILE A 93 -10.95 -6.29 -13.83
N LEU A 94 -11.90 -6.91 -14.54
CA LEU A 94 -11.75 -8.28 -15.03
C LEU A 94 -10.45 -8.48 -15.84
N PRO A 95 -10.06 -7.57 -16.77
CA PRO A 95 -8.79 -7.72 -17.48
C PRO A 95 -7.56 -7.71 -16.55
N LEU A 96 -7.59 -6.93 -15.46
CA LEU A 96 -6.52 -6.94 -14.45
C LEU A 96 -6.48 -8.24 -13.66
N VAL A 97 -7.64 -8.86 -13.41
CA VAL A 97 -7.73 -10.16 -12.74
C VAL A 97 -7.09 -11.24 -13.60
N ASP A 98 -7.46 -11.31 -14.87
CA ASP A 98 -6.88 -12.27 -15.82
C ASP A 98 -5.36 -12.09 -15.95
N ALA A 99 -4.91 -10.85 -16.15
CA ALA A 99 -3.49 -10.53 -16.28
C ALA A 99 -2.68 -10.87 -15.01
N ALA A 100 -3.25 -10.68 -13.83
CA ALA A 100 -2.62 -11.02 -12.57
C ALA A 100 -2.51 -12.53 -12.34
N GLU A 101 -3.50 -13.31 -12.77
CA GLU A 101 -3.41 -14.78 -12.78
C GLU A 101 -2.27 -15.24 -13.71
N ASP A 102 -2.21 -14.70 -14.92
CA ASP A 102 -1.16 -15.02 -15.90
C ASP A 102 0.25 -14.66 -15.41
N GLU A 103 0.40 -13.54 -14.71
CA GLU A 103 1.65 -13.10 -14.11
C GLU A 103 1.95 -13.74 -12.74
N GLY A 104 1.04 -14.55 -12.19
CA GLY A 104 1.22 -15.26 -10.92
C GLY A 104 1.17 -14.36 -9.68
N ILE A 105 0.42 -13.25 -9.73
CA ILE A 105 0.07 -12.46 -8.54
C ILE A 105 -1.10 -13.16 -7.83
N GLN A 106 -0.98 -13.36 -6.52
CA GLN A 106 -2.04 -14.01 -5.73
C GLN A 106 -3.15 -13.02 -5.38
N PHE A 107 -4.40 -13.40 -5.64
CA PHE A 107 -5.58 -12.66 -5.15
C PHE A 107 -6.02 -13.12 -3.77
N ILE A 108 -6.28 -12.14 -2.92
CA ILE A 108 -6.91 -12.31 -1.61
C ILE A 108 -8.28 -11.64 -1.67
N ASP A 109 -9.31 -12.45 -1.94
CA ASP A 109 -10.69 -12.03 -2.03
C ASP A 109 -11.33 -11.81 -0.65
N ALA A 110 -12.16 -10.78 -0.54
CA ALA A 110 -12.88 -10.43 0.69
C ALA A 110 -14.40 -10.49 0.52
N ARG A 111 -15.13 -10.02 1.53
CA ARG A 111 -16.59 -9.88 1.49
C ARG A 111 -17.06 -8.43 1.54
N HIS A 112 -16.15 -7.50 1.81
CA HIS A 112 -16.38 -6.05 1.69
C HIS A 112 -15.08 -5.34 1.26
N GLU A 113 -15.18 -4.34 0.38
CA GLU A 113 -14.03 -3.71 -0.26
C GLU A 113 -13.16 -2.93 0.75
N GLY A 114 -13.79 -2.21 1.68
CA GLY A 114 -13.10 -1.60 2.81
C GLY A 114 -12.33 -2.60 3.67
N ALA A 115 -12.86 -3.82 3.87
CA ALA A 115 -12.14 -4.87 4.59
C ALA A 115 -10.92 -5.37 3.82
N ALA A 116 -11.05 -5.57 2.50
CA ALA A 116 -9.92 -5.89 1.63
C ALA A 116 -8.82 -4.83 1.67
N LEU A 117 -9.19 -3.54 1.60
CA LEU A 117 -8.18 -2.48 1.66
C LEU A 117 -7.51 -2.37 3.05
N HIS A 118 -8.24 -2.66 4.13
CA HIS A 118 -7.63 -2.82 5.46
C HIS A 118 -6.72 -4.04 5.60
N MET A 119 -6.99 -5.14 4.87
CA MET A 119 -6.05 -6.27 4.81
C MET A 119 -4.74 -5.86 4.13
N ALA A 120 -4.81 -5.05 3.06
CA ALA A 120 -3.62 -4.49 2.43
C ALA A 120 -2.81 -3.61 3.40
N ASP A 121 -3.48 -2.75 4.17
CA ASP A 121 -2.83 -1.96 5.22
C ASP A 121 -2.11 -2.83 6.27
N GLY A 122 -2.82 -3.83 6.82
CA GLY A 122 -2.23 -4.76 7.79
C GLY A 122 -1.01 -5.50 7.21
N TYR A 123 -1.11 -5.96 5.96
CA TYR A 123 -0.01 -6.62 5.27
C TYR A 123 1.21 -5.71 5.09
N ALA A 124 1.01 -4.48 4.63
CA ALA A 124 2.10 -3.52 4.46
C ALA A 124 2.77 -3.17 5.79
N ARG A 125 1.98 -2.98 6.86
CA ARG A 125 2.50 -2.70 8.20
C ARG A 125 3.29 -3.85 8.78
N ILE A 126 2.87 -5.10 8.58
CA ILE A 126 3.58 -6.26 9.12
C ILE A 126 4.87 -6.52 8.33
N THR A 127 4.79 -6.44 7.00
CA THR A 127 5.92 -6.78 6.13
C THR A 127 6.93 -5.65 5.94
N GLY A 128 6.53 -4.40 6.21
CA GLY A 128 7.34 -3.22 5.89
C GLY A 128 7.46 -2.94 4.39
N ARG A 129 6.67 -3.63 3.55
CA ARG A 129 6.66 -3.49 2.09
C ARG A 129 5.36 -2.83 1.61
N PRO A 130 5.35 -2.15 0.44
CA PRO A 130 4.11 -1.68 -0.15
C PRO A 130 3.09 -2.81 -0.39
N ALA A 131 1.81 -2.50 -0.29
CA ALA A 131 0.71 -3.41 -0.59
C ALA A 131 -0.23 -2.80 -1.63
N ALA A 132 -0.94 -3.64 -2.38
CA ALA A 132 -1.88 -3.20 -3.40
C ALA A 132 -3.30 -3.74 -3.13
N GLY A 133 -4.29 -2.88 -3.31
CA GLY A 133 -5.70 -3.28 -3.37
C GLY A 133 -6.29 -2.88 -4.72
N ILE A 134 -6.96 -3.81 -5.41
CA ILE A 134 -7.58 -3.57 -6.73
C ILE A 134 -9.09 -3.76 -6.58
N PHE A 135 -9.89 -2.81 -7.07
CA PHE A 135 -11.35 -2.83 -6.93
C PHE A 135 -12.03 -2.36 -8.21
N THR A 136 -13.24 -2.88 -8.46
CA THR A 136 -14.10 -2.34 -9.51
C THR A 136 -14.47 -0.88 -9.23
N GLY A 137 -14.89 -0.18 -10.28
CA GLY A 137 -15.37 1.19 -10.21
C GLY A 137 -16.68 1.33 -9.42
N GLY A 138 -17.24 2.53 -9.40
CA GLY A 138 -18.49 2.83 -8.71
C GLY A 138 -18.55 2.34 -7.25
N PRO A 139 -19.45 1.40 -6.92
CA PRO A 139 -19.62 0.91 -5.56
C PRO A 139 -18.40 0.21 -4.98
N GLY A 140 -17.60 -0.49 -5.80
CA GLY A 140 -16.41 -1.19 -5.30
C GLY A 140 -15.37 -0.22 -4.76
N PHE A 141 -15.07 0.80 -5.58
CA PHE A 141 -14.24 1.94 -5.20
C PHE A 141 -14.81 2.69 -3.98
N SER A 142 -16.10 3.05 -4.00
CA SER A 142 -16.68 3.89 -2.95
C SER A 142 -16.84 3.15 -1.61
N ASN A 143 -16.94 1.82 -1.61
CA ASN A 143 -16.88 1.01 -0.40
C ASN A 143 -15.45 0.93 0.17
N ALA A 144 -14.43 0.82 -0.70
CA ALA A 144 -13.02 0.75 -0.31
C ALA A 144 -12.50 2.08 0.28
N ILE A 145 -12.96 3.22 -0.24
CA ILE A 145 -12.44 4.55 0.12
C ILE A 145 -12.48 4.85 1.63
N SER A 146 -13.45 4.25 2.33
CA SER A 146 -13.63 4.40 3.78
C SER A 146 -12.39 3.98 4.59
N ALA A 147 -11.54 3.09 4.06
CA ALA A 147 -10.31 2.66 4.71
C ALA A 147 -9.18 3.70 4.61
N LEU A 148 -9.16 4.54 3.57
CA LEU A 148 -8.04 5.42 3.26
C LEU A 148 -7.66 6.41 4.37
N PRO A 149 -8.58 7.06 5.11
CA PRO A 149 -8.22 7.94 6.22
C PRO A 149 -7.38 7.24 7.30
N ALA A 150 -7.72 6.00 7.64
CA ALA A 150 -6.96 5.21 8.61
C ALA A 150 -5.56 4.87 8.05
N ILE A 151 -5.48 4.47 6.78
CA ILE A 151 -4.23 4.14 6.11
C ILE A 151 -3.31 5.36 6.03
N TYR A 152 -3.87 6.52 5.68
CA TYR A 152 -3.17 7.79 5.58
C TYR A 152 -2.58 8.22 6.92
N THR A 153 -3.37 8.15 7.99
CA THR A 153 -2.92 8.51 9.34
C THR A 153 -1.95 7.50 9.94
N SER A 154 -2.04 6.22 9.54
CA SER A 154 -1.08 5.17 9.90
C SER A 154 0.22 5.22 9.09
N GLU A 155 0.29 6.07 8.06
CA GLU A 155 1.46 6.28 7.21
C GLU A 155 1.90 5.02 6.47
N THR A 156 0.93 4.25 5.97
CA THR A 156 1.20 2.97 5.29
C THR A 156 1.23 3.15 3.77
N PRO A 157 2.25 2.62 3.06
CA PRO A 157 2.36 2.68 1.61
C PRO A 157 1.41 1.69 0.93
N VAL A 158 0.14 2.06 0.75
CA VAL A 158 -0.87 1.27 0.04
C VAL A 158 -1.17 1.87 -1.32
N ILE A 159 -1.11 1.04 -2.37
CA ILE A 159 -1.52 1.40 -3.73
C ILE A 159 -2.97 0.97 -3.91
N PHE A 160 -3.89 1.94 -3.90
CA PHE A 160 -5.32 1.72 -4.11
C PHE A 160 -5.64 1.89 -5.60
N ILE A 161 -6.08 0.83 -6.24
CA ILE A 161 -6.33 0.78 -7.68
C ILE A 161 -7.81 0.56 -7.90
N ALA A 162 -8.40 1.38 -8.76
CA ALA A 162 -9.81 1.30 -9.08
C ALA A 162 -10.00 1.23 -10.61
N GLY A 163 -10.82 0.28 -11.05
CA GLY A 163 -11.32 0.26 -12.41
C GLY A 163 -12.27 1.43 -12.67
N ALA A 164 -12.49 1.76 -13.94
CA ALA A 164 -13.48 2.74 -14.36
C ALA A 164 -14.11 2.33 -15.69
N ALA A 165 -15.25 2.96 -16.02
CA ALA A 165 -15.83 2.91 -17.36
C ALA A 165 -14.84 3.44 -18.42
N GLU A 166 -15.15 3.20 -19.68
CA GLU A 166 -14.27 3.56 -20.79
C GLU A 166 -14.02 5.07 -20.86
N MET A 167 -12.82 5.46 -21.29
CA MET A 167 -12.46 6.88 -21.43
C MET A 167 -13.43 7.71 -22.30
N PRO A 168 -13.98 7.20 -23.43
CA PRO A 168 -14.94 7.95 -24.23
C PRO A 168 -16.27 8.25 -23.53
N GLU A 169 -16.66 7.43 -22.54
CA GLU A 169 -17.91 7.60 -21.78
C GLU A 169 -17.74 8.53 -20.57
N LYS A 170 -16.52 8.99 -20.31
CA LYS A 170 -16.22 9.86 -19.16
C LYS A 170 -17.01 11.17 -19.24
N GLY A 171 -17.73 11.48 -18.17
CA GLY A 171 -18.59 12.64 -18.02
C GLY A 171 -20.01 12.44 -18.55
N MET A 172 -20.34 11.25 -19.07
CA MET A 172 -21.66 10.94 -19.62
C MET A 172 -22.62 10.34 -18.57
N SER A 173 -22.22 10.28 -17.29
CA SER A 173 -22.92 9.51 -16.25
C SER A 173 -23.03 8.04 -16.63
N ALA A 174 -21.91 7.48 -17.09
CA ALA A 174 -21.81 6.08 -17.48
C ALA A 174 -22.12 5.16 -16.29
N PHE A 175 -22.34 3.88 -16.57
CA PHE A 175 -22.60 2.89 -15.51
C PHE A 175 -21.46 2.89 -14.49
N GLN A 176 -21.81 3.04 -13.20
CA GLN A 176 -20.83 3.09 -12.10
C GLN A 176 -19.81 4.25 -12.17
N GLU A 177 -20.09 5.30 -12.94
CA GLU A 177 -19.25 6.49 -12.99
C GLU A 177 -19.32 7.29 -11.68
N ILE A 178 -18.16 7.59 -11.11
CA ILE A 178 -17.99 8.39 -9.89
C ILE A 178 -16.69 9.21 -10.05
N ASP A 179 -16.65 10.43 -9.51
CA ASP A 179 -15.42 11.22 -9.43
C ASP A 179 -14.43 10.62 -8.40
N GLN A 180 -13.71 9.60 -8.85
CA GLN A 180 -12.77 8.86 -7.99
C GLN A 180 -11.61 9.74 -7.51
N ILE A 181 -11.13 10.67 -8.36
CA ILE A 181 -10.02 11.56 -8.03
C ILE A 181 -10.45 12.58 -6.97
N GLY A 182 -11.59 13.26 -7.17
CA GLY A 182 -12.10 14.23 -6.21
C GLY A 182 -12.37 13.60 -4.84
N MET A 183 -12.88 12.36 -4.81
CA MET A 183 -13.15 11.65 -3.56
C MET A 183 -11.87 11.21 -2.82
N THR A 184 -10.81 10.80 -3.52
CA THR A 184 -9.58 10.27 -2.91
C THR A 184 -8.52 11.32 -2.60
N THR A 185 -8.53 12.46 -3.32
CA THR A 185 -7.57 13.56 -3.12
C THR A 185 -7.38 13.97 -1.64
N PRO A 186 -8.43 14.15 -0.82
CA PRO A 186 -8.24 14.56 0.59
C PRO A 186 -7.68 13.46 1.51
N VAL A 187 -7.66 12.20 1.06
CA VAL A 187 -7.33 11.03 1.90
C VAL A 187 -6.19 10.19 1.33
N THR A 188 -5.47 10.70 0.33
CA THR A 188 -4.31 10.06 -0.30
C THR A 188 -3.18 11.06 -0.49
N LYS A 189 -1.95 10.57 -0.65
CA LYS A 189 -0.80 11.41 -1.01
C LYS A 189 -0.81 11.85 -2.47
N GLY A 190 -1.57 11.15 -3.30
CA GLY A 190 -1.69 11.41 -4.72
C GLY A 190 -2.72 10.48 -5.34
N SER A 191 -3.40 11.00 -6.36
CA SER A 191 -4.51 10.35 -7.03
C SER A 191 -4.45 10.68 -8.51
N TRP A 192 -4.40 9.66 -9.38
CA TRP A 192 -4.23 9.85 -10.81
C TRP A 192 -5.14 8.96 -11.65
N LEU A 193 -5.52 9.48 -12.82
CA LEU A 193 -6.21 8.73 -13.86
C LEU A 193 -5.24 8.38 -14.98
N ILE A 194 -5.10 7.09 -15.26
CA ILE A 194 -4.33 6.59 -16.40
C ILE A 194 -5.23 6.66 -17.64
N HIS A 195 -4.93 7.59 -18.53
CA HIS A 195 -5.72 7.87 -19.74
C HIS A 195 -5.09 7.32 -21.02
N ASP A 196 -3.90 6.72 -20.91
CA ASP A 196 -3.13 6.20 -22.04
C ASP A 196 -2.34 4.97 -21.61
N LYS A 197 -2.46 3.88 -22.38
CA LYS A 197 -1.77 2.61 -22.14
C LYS A 197 -0.24 2.75 -22.12
N THR A 198 0.33 3.64 -22.93
CA THR A 198 1.78 3.87 -23.04
C THR A 198 2.35 4.54 -21.79
N ARG A 199 1.51 5.23 -21.02
CA ARG A 199 1.89 5.94 -19.79
C ARG A 199 1.70 5.12 -18.52
N ILE A 200 1.17 3.90 -18.62
CA ILE A 200 1.00 2.99 -17.47
C ILE A 200 2.26 2.93 -16.57
N PRO A 201 3.47 2.69 -17.10
CA PRO A 201 4.65 2.56 -16.24
C PRO A 201 5.01 3.88 -15.55
N GLU A 202 4.82 5.02 -16.21
CA GLU A 202 5.05 6.34 -15.62
C GLU A 202 4.13 6.57 -14.41
N PHE A 203 2.84 6.24 -14.55
CA PHE A 203 1.87 6.38 -13.46
C PHE A 203 2.14 5.41 -12.32
N VAL A 204 2.51 4.16 -12.61
CA VAL A 204 2.89 3.19 -11.57
C VAL A 204 4.17 3.66 -10.85
N ALA A 205 5.20 4.09 -11.58
CA ALA A 205 6.42 4.67 -10.97
C ALA A 205 6.09 5.85 -10.07
N THR A 206 5.23 6.75 -10.53
CA THR A 206 4.80 7.94 -9.79
C THR A 206 4.03 7.57 -8.52
N ALA A 207 3.13 6.58 -8.61
CA ALA A 207 2.37 6.08 -7.48
C ALA A 207 3.28 5.46 -6.43
N PHE A 208 4.18 4.54 -6.81
CA PHE A 208 5.11 3.89 -5.87
C PHE A 208 6.10 4.87 -5.26
N ARG A 209 6.64 5.80 -6.05
CA ARG A 209 7.49 6.88 -5.55
C ARG A 209 6.72 7.68 -4.50
N THR A 210 5.52 8.17 -4.85
CA THR A 210 4.73 9.00 -3.94
C THR A 210 4.30 8.25 -2.68
N ALA A 211 3.95 6.97 -2.78
CA ALA A 211 3.54 6.17 -1.64
C ALA A 211 4.68 5.93 -0.63
N THR A 212 5.93 5.85 -1.11
CA THR A 212 7.08 5.40 -0.30
C THR A 212 8.05 6.50 0.10
N THR A 213 8.12 7.63 -0.61
CA THR A 213 9.06 8.71 -0.30
C THR A 213 8.52 9.67 0.76
N GLY A 214 9.43 10.26 1.54
CA GLY A 214 9.09 11.14 2.65
C GLY A 214 8.30 10.39 3.72
N ARG A 215 7.17 10.96 4.16
CA ARG A 215 6.19 10.28 5.02
C ARG A 215 5.39 9.29 4.17
N PRO A 216 5.48 7.96 4.36
CA PRO A 216 4.74 7.02 3.52
C PRO A 216 3.23 7.17 3.69
N GLY A 217 2.46 6.69 2.71
CA GLY A 217 1.01 6.82 2.75
C GLY A 217 0.32 6.25 1.51
N PRO A 218 -1.02 6.21 1.53
CA PRO A 218 -1.79 5.65 0.45
C PRO A 218 -1.77 6.56 -0.78
N VAL A 219 -1.83 5.94 -1.95
CA VAL A 219 -2.02 6.60 -3.24
C VAL A 219 -3.13 5.92 -4.01
N HIS A 220 -3.72 6.62 -4.96
CA HIS A 220 -4.81 6.11 -5.77
C HIS A 220 -4.48 6.15 -7.28
N LEU A 221 -4.85 5.09 -7.99
CA LEU A 221 -4.78 4.99 -9.45
C LEU A 221 -6.14 4.53 -9.99
N THR A 222 -6.74 5.35 -10.85
CA THR A 222 -7.87 4.94 -11.69
C THR A 222 -7.34 4.40 -13.01
N LEU A 223 -7.82 3.22 -13.42
CA LEU A 223 -7.50 2.60 -14.70
C LEU A 223 -8.79 2.20 -15.45
N PRO A 224 -9.20 2.96 -16.47
CA PRO A 224 -10.36 2.66 -17.32
C PRO A 224 -10.25 1.30 -18.04
N ILE A 225 -11.38 0.60 -18.22
CA ILE A 225 -11.40 -0.74 -18.81
C ILE A 225 -10.89 -0.79 -20.25
N ASP A 226 -11.20 0.21 -21.08
CA ASP A 226 -10.69 0.32 -22.46
C ASP A 226 -9.16 0.42 -22.51
N ILE A 227 -8.55 1.11 -21.54
CA ILE A 227 -7.10 1.19 -21.39
C ILE A 227 -6.50 -0.15 -20.90
N GLN A 228 -7.24 -0.91 -20.08
CA GLN A 228 -6.82 -2.24 -19.65
C GLN A 228 -6.81 -3.24 -20.81
N GLU A 229 -7.82 -3.19 -21.67
CA GLU A 229 -8.01 -4.11 -22.79
C GLU A 229 -7.17 -3.75 -24.01
N ALA A 230 -6.71 -2.50 -24.12
CA ALA A 230 -5.92 -2.05 -25.25
C ALA A 230 -4.69 -2.93 -25.48
N GLU A 231 -4.57 -3.46 -26.71
CA GLU A 231 -3.45 -4.30 -27.12
C GLU A 231 -2.14 -3.50 -27.12
N ILE A 232 -1.06 -4.14 -26.70
CA ILE A 232 0.29 -3.57 -26.66
C ILE A 232 1.19 -4.47 -27.51
N SER A 233 1.87 -3.88 -28.49
CA SER A 233 2.90 -4.60 -29.22
C SER A 233 4.14 -4.81 -28.36
N GLU A 234 4.89 -5.89 -28.59
CA GLU A 234 6.14 -6.12 -27.86
C GLU A 234 7.15 -4.98 -28.06
N ASP A 235 7.09 -4.30 -29.20
CA ASP A 235 7.93 -3.15 -29.56
C ASP A 235 7.60 -1.90 -28.72
N GLU A 236 6.34 -1.79 -28.27
CA GLU A 236 5.84 -0.69 -27.45
C GLU A 236 6.07 -0.91 -25.95
N LEU A 237 6.57 -2.08 -25.52
CA LEU A 237 6.84 -2.37 -24.12
C LEU A 237 7.92 -1.41 -23.58
N PRO A 238 7.55 -0.41 -22.77
CA PRO A 238 8.52 0.49 -22.20
C PRO A 238 9.34 -0.27 -21.15
N GLN A 239 10.64 0.02 -21.08
CA GLN A 239 11.48 -0.50 -20.01
C GLN A 239 11.01 0.08 -18.67
N TYR A 240 10.63 -0.79 -17.74
CA TYR A 240 10.25 -0.40 -16.39
C TYR A 240 11.20 -1.08 -15.40
N MET A 241 12.05 -0.28 -14.78
CA MET A 241 12.95 -0.74 -13.72
C MET A 241 12.83 0.19 -12.51
N PRO A 242 12.35 -0.32 -11.35
CA PRO A 242 12.19 0.50 -10.15
C PRO A 242 13.45 1.24 -9.71
N GLN A 243 14.62 0.65 -9.98
CA GLN A 243 15.93 1.20 -9.61
C GLN A 243 16.36 2.38 -10.48
N GLU A 244 15.84 2.49 -11.71
CA GLU A 244 16.23 3.55 -12.65
C GLU A 244 15.53 4.87 -12.34
N TYR A 245 14.30 4.81 -11.81
CA TYR A 245 13.52 6.01 -11.60
C TYR A 245 13.61 6.59 -10.18
N ARG A 246 13.90 5.78 -9.14
CA ARG A 246 13.99 6.26 -7.74
C ARG A 246 15.22 5.72 -7.02
N PRO A 247 15.85 6.53 -6.14
CA PRO A 247 16.87 6.00 -5.24
C PRO A 247 16.22 4.98 -4.30
N THR A 248 16.81 3.79 -4.22
CA THR A 248 16.42 2.73 -3.28
C THR A 248 17.12 2.88 -1.92
N GLY A 249 18.13 3.77 -1.85
CA GLY A 249 18.84 4.10 -0.62
C GLY A 249 18.03 5.02 0.29
N ARG A 250 18.31 4.95 1.59
CA ARG A 250 17.71 5.84 2.59
C ARG A 250 18.39 7.21 2.53
N PRO A 251 17.63 8.32 2.57
CA PRO A 251 18.22 9.64 2.67
C PRO A 251 19.06 9.72 3.95
N GLN A 252 20.27 10.26 3.82
CA GLN A 252 21.15 10.49 4.96
C GLN A 252 20.90 11.89 5.52
N GLY A 253 21.02 12.03 6.84
CA GLY A 253 21.03 13.35 7.48
C GLY A 253 22.33 14.11 7.19
N ASP A 254 22.30 15.42 7.37
CA ASP A 254 23.51 16.25 7.32
C ASP A 254 24.49 15.82 8.43
N PRO A 255 25.74 15.46 8.10
CA PRO A 255 26.73 15.03 9.09
C PRO A 255 26.94 16.01 10.25
N ALA A 256 26.92 17.31 9.98
CA ALA A 256 27.11 18.32 11.02
C ALA A 256 25.91 18.38 11.99
N LEU A 257 24.69 18.24 11.47
CA LEU A 257 23.48 18.18 12.29
C LEU A 257 23.40 16.88 13.11
N ILE A 258 23.89 15.76 12.56
CA ILE A 258 23.99 14.48 13.27
C ILE A 258 24.96 14.62 14.46
N GLU A 259 26.13 15.22 14.26
CA GLU A 259 27.11 15.42 15.33
C GLU A 259 26.62 16.39 16.41
N GLN A 260 25.89 17.43 16.01
CA GLN A 260 25.21 18.33 16.94
C GLN A 260 24.17 17.59 17.79
N ALA A 261 23.32 16.75 17.16
CA ALA A 261 22.32 15.95 17.87
C ALA A 261 22.97 14.96 18.85
N ALA A 262 24.05 14.28 18.44
CA ALA A 262 24.80 13.38 19.31
C ALA A 262 25.42 14.09 20.52
N SER A 263 25.92 15.31 20.33
CA SER A 263 26.47 16.14 21.42
C SER A 263 25.39 16.55 22.43
N LEU A 264 24.20 16.93 21.94
CA LEU A 264 23.05 17.25 22.80
C LEU A 264 22.58 16.03 23.60
N LEU A 265 22.50 14.86 22.96
CA LEU A 265 22.13 13.60 23.62
C LEU A 265 23.12 13.23 24.72
N ARG A 266 24.43 13.38 24.47
CA ARG A 266 25.48 13.08 25.46
C ARG A 266 25.40 13.95 26.72
N GLY A 267 24.96 15.20 26.59
CA GLY A 267 24.78 16.13 27.71
C GLY A 267 23.44 16.02 28.43
N ALA A 268 22.50 15.22 27.92
CA ALA A 268 21.14 15.15 28.45
C ALA A 268 21.08 14.36 29.77
N LYS A 269 20.33 14.88 30.75
CA LYS A 269 20.14 14.21 32.05
C LYS A 269 19.04 13.16 32.07
N LYS A 270 18.00 13.34 31.23
CA LYS A 270 16.81 12.48 31.14
C LYS A 270 16.31 12.36 29.69
N PRO A 271 17.14 11.83 28.77
CA PRO A 271 16.73 11.62 27.39
C PRO A 271 15.68 10.50 27.27
N VAL A 272 14.91 10.52 26.19
CA VAL A 272 13.95 9.48 25.77
C VAL A 272 14.00 9.37 24.25
N ILE A 273 13.92 8.15 23.70
CA ILE A 273 13.76 7.91 22.26
C ILE A 273 12.28 7.69 21.95
N ILE A 274 11.72 8.47 21.02
CA ILE A 274 10.36 8.28 20.51
C ILE A 274 10.44 7.89 19.03
N ALA A 275 10.25 6.60 18.77
CA ALA A 275 10.16 6.08 17.40
C ALA A 275 8.70 6.05 16.94
N GLY A 276 8.33 6.91 15.98
CA GLY A 276 7.00 6.93 15.39
C GLY A 276 6.77 5.81 14.36
N ASN A 277 5.54 5.73 13.82
CA ASN A 277 5.17 4.81 12.74
C ASN A 277 6.13 4.77 11.54
N PRO A 278 6.66 5.90 11.02
CA PRO A 278 7.46 5.87 9.81
C PRO A 278 8.84 5.24 10.02
N ALA A 279 9.30 5.12 11.28
CA ALA A 279 10.55 4.45 11.61
C ALA A 279 10.60 3.01 11.07
N ARG A 280 9.44 2.35 10.95
CA ARG A 280 9.31 1.02 10.32
C ARG A 280 9.86 0.96 8.90
N TYR A 281 9.74 2.04 8.14
CA TYR A 281 10.13 2.09 6.73
C TYR A 281 11.48 2.78 6.53
N SER A 282 11.85 3.71 7.42
CA SER A 282 13.05 4.53 7.27
C SER A 282 14.23 4.10 8.14
N VAL A 283 14.02 3.30 9.18
CA VAL A 283 15.07 2.91 10.14
C VAL A 283 15.28 1.40 10.10
N ASP A 284 16.54 0.97 10.22
CA ASP A 284 16.85 -0.45 10.39
C ASP A 284 16.57 -0.79 11.86
N PRO A 285 15.73 -1.80 12.16
CA PRO A 285 15.48 -2.21 13.54
C PRO A 285 16.77 -2.46 14.34
N ALA A 286 17.80 -3.02 13.70
CA ALA A 286 19.09 -3.27 14.35
C ALA A 286 19.82 -1.97 14.72
N GLN A 287 19.78 -0.95 13.86
CA GLN A 287 20.41 0.35 14.13
C GLN A 287 19.71 1.11 15.27
N LEU A 288 18.38 1.04 15.33
CA LEU A 288 17.62 1.67 16.42
C LEU A 288 17.90 0.96 17.75
N GLN A 289 17.97 -0.37 17.74
CA GLN A 289 18.32 -1.17 18.90
C GLN A 289 19.74 -0.85 19.39
N GLU A 290 20.73 -0.81 18.48
CA GLU A 290 22.11 -0.45 18.81
C GLU A 290 22.21 0.95 19.43
N LEU A 291 21.46 1.93 18.91
CA LEU A 291 21.41 3.27 19.47
C LEU A 291 20.86 3.26 20.91
N ALA A 292 19.76 2.54 21.16
CA ALA A 292 19.16 2.44 22.49
C ALA A 292 20.09 1.72 23.48
N GLU A 293 20.68 0.60 23.08
CA GLU A 293 21.57 -0.22 23.92
C GLU A 293 22.89 0.49 24.24
N SER A 294 23.50 1.16 23.26
CA SER A 294 24.78 1.87 23.46
C SER A 294 24.65 3.13 24.31
N THR A 295 23.50 3.78 24.29
CA THR A 295 23.25 5.02 25.03
C THR A 295 22.55 4.81 26.38
N GLY A 296 21.91 3.65 26.57
CA GLY A 296 21.09 3.36 27.74
C GLY A 296 19.83 4.23 27.84
N ILE A 297 19.43 4.86 26.73
CA ILE A 297 18.28 5.77 26.69
C ILE A 297 16.99 4.93 26.61
N PRO A 298 15.99 5.21 27.46
CA PRO A 298 14.68 4.55 27.40
C PRO A 298 13.89 4.88 26.13
#